data_AF-A0A2S4RWL4-F1
#
_entry.id   AF-A0A2S4RWL4-F1
#
_cell.length_a   1.000
_cell.length_b   1.000
_cell.length_c   1.000
_cell.angle_alpha   90.00
_cell.angle_beta   90.00
_cell.angle_gamma   90.00
#
_symmetry.space_group_name_H-M   'P 1'
#
loop_
_entity.id
_entity.type
_entity.pdbx_description
1 polymer ?
#
loop_
_entity_poly.entity_id
_entity_poly.type
_entity_poly.pdbx_seq_one_letter_code
_entity_poly.pdbx_strand_id
1 'polypeptide(L)'
;MIYAFIKKGSFQDSVSLMIISRKLSERPEVDQVSVMMGTPANKSMLDSTGFWHDDFADATPNDICVAVRAEGEQPEILDLIREQLEKELSAIANASGSSHQLVKARRFESACQKLPQANLLLVSVAGEYAASVAREGLQANKNVMLFSDNVPLEQEVELKTMARERGLIVMGPDCGTAMIAGSPLAFANVLPEGGIGVIGASGTGIQEITSQIALLQQGISHAIGLGGRDLSADVGGISALTALEMLAADDATRVMAFVSKPPSPQVRTRIIAAMQKVGKPVVALFLGSKPEQRREGNVWLANSLSDAARLSVLLMRVAQQRRVQPEVAGKGIYGLYAGGTLAAEAAMLLSAGLGVPVSESHDQGVMLDAGGHRIVDLGDDSYTLGRPHPMIDPTTRSIEIEKLAVLPDVGVLLLDVVLGYGACADPAGAVVEAVDQVRAKRTAPLVVIATLTGTDGDPQGRSGQAEKLREAGIAVVETLEEAVLLAVSLTHHQDRNIPQTHSALLDGVQVINAGLRSFALDLQSSGTPVVHYQWAPVAGGNARLASLLKQLY
;
A
#
# COMPACT_ATOMS: atom_id res chain seq x y z
N MET A 1 -17.15 -0.31 46.14
CA MET A 1 -17.21 -1.79 46.28
C MET A 1 -17.22 -2.44 44.91
N ILE A 2 -16.84 -3.72 44.82
CA ILE A 2 -16.89 -4.49 43.57
C ILE A 2 -18.06 -5.46 43.67
N TYR A 3 -19.00 -5.35 42.75
CA TYR A 3 -20.07 -6.32 42.54
C TYR A 3 -19.74 -7.15 41.30
N ALA A 4 -20.11 -8.42 41.28
CA ALA A 4 -19.83 -9.28 40.15
C ALA A 4 -20.97 -10.24 39.84
N PHE A 5 -21.03 -10.69 38.58
CA PHE A 5 -21.80 -11.85 38.18
C PHE A 5 -21.21 -12.50 36.92
N ILE A 6 -21.61 -13.75 36.67
CA ILE A 6 -21.23 -14.50 35.46
C ILE A 6 -22.45 -14.73 34.59
N LYS A 7 -22.35 -14.40 33.30
CA LYS A 7 -23.29 -14.87 32.28
C LYS A 7 -22.76 -16.15 31.64
N LYS A 8 -23.35 -17.28 32.02
CA LYS A 8 -22.95 -18.61 31.54
C LYS A 8 -23.29 -18.83 30.06
N GLY A 9 -22.42 -19.55 29.35
CA GLY A 9 -22.67 -20.10 28.02
C GLY A 9 -22.92 -19.06 26.93
N SER A 10 -22.31 -17.88 27.07
CA SER A 10 -22.46 -16.75 26.15
C SER A 10 -21.09 -16.32 25.64
N PHE A 11 -20.65 -16.90 24.53
CA PHE A 11 -19.40 -16.47 23.90
C PHE A 11 -19.62 -15.20 23.08
N GLN A 12 -18.84 -14.16 23.37
CA GLN A 12 -18.81 -12.92 22.61
C GLN A 12 -17.35 -12.50 22.40
N ASP A 13 -17.06 -11.83 21.29
CA ASP A 13 -15.72 -11.33 21.04
C ASP A 13 -15.32 -10.19 21.99
N SER A 14 -14.01 -10.04 22.23
CA SER A 14 -13.47 -9.06 23.17
C SER A 14 -13.82 -7.62 22.81
N VAL A 15 -13.92 -7.27 21.51
CA VAL A 15 -14.22 -5.89 21.08
C VAL A 15 -15.66 -5.52 21.41
N SER A 16 -16.60 -6.41 21.11
CA SER A 16 -18.01 -6.25 21.49
C SER A 16 -18.16 -6.09 23.00
N LEU A 17 -17.45 -6.91 23.78
CA LEU A 17 -17.48 -6.80 25.24
C LEU A 17 -16.85 -5.50 25.74
N MET A 18 -15.76 -5.02 25.13
CA MET A 18 -15.17 -3.72 25.46
C MET A 18 -16.13 -2.55 25.16
N ILE A 19 -16.86 -2.59 24.05
CA ILE A 19 -17.87 -1.57 23.71
C ILE A 19 -19.00 -1.59 24.74
N ILE A 20 -19.49 -2.78 25.11
CA ILE A 20 -20.49 -2.93 26.17
C ILE A 20 -19.94 -2.40 27.50
N SER A 21 -18.72 -2.78 27.87
CA SER A 21 -18.03 -2.34 29.09
C SER A 21 -17.99 -0.82 29.18
N ARG A 22 -17.63 -0.14 28.07
CA ARG A 22 -17.63 1.32 27.99
C ARG A 22 -19.03 1.91 28.15
N LYS A 23 -20.03 1.44 27.39
CA LYS A 23 -21.41 1.91 27.50
C LYS A 23 -21.98 1.74 28.91
N LEU A 24 -21.70 0.61 29.55
CA LEU A 24 -22.12 0.34 30.92
C LEU A 24 -21.41 1.26 31.92
N SER A 25 -20.16 1.65 31.64
CA SER A 25 -19.37 2.58 32.47
C SER A 25 -19.75 4.06 32.29
N GLU A 26 -20.51 4.42 31.25
CA GLU A 26 -20.99 5.81 31.04
C GLU A 26 -22.16 6.18 31.96
N ARG A 27 -22.64 5.23 32.76
CA ARG A 27 -23.76 5.40 33.68
C ARG A 27 -23.33 6.13 34.95
N PRO A 28 -24.16 7.07 35.46
CA PRO A 28 -23.83 7.81 36.68
C PRO A 28 -23.86 6.94 37.95
N GLU A 29 -24.50 5.76 37.91
CA GLU A 29 -24.64 4.86 39.06
C GLU A 29 -23.40 3.98 39.31
N VAL A 30 -22.39 4.00 38.44
CA VAL A 30 -21.18 3.17 38.53
C VAL A 30 -19.93 4.01 38.27
N ASP A 31 -18.83 3.67 38.94
CA ASP A 31 -17.53 4.28 38.65
C ASP A 31 -16.97 3.69 37.35
N GLN A 32 -17.08 2.37 37.24
CA GLN A 32 -16.56 1.63 36.10
C GLN A 32 -17.11 0.21 36.06
N VAL A 33 -17.40 -0.29 34.86
CA VAL A 33 -17.81 -1.67 34.59
C VAL A 33 -16.78 -2.33 33.69
N SER A 34 -16.32 -3.52 34.07
CA SER A 34 -15.47 -4.38 33.26
C SER A 34 -16.25 -5.61 32.80
N VAL A 35 -16.34 -5.81 31.47
CA VAL A 35 -16.99 -6.97 30.87
C VAL A 35 -15.95 -7.72 30.03
N MET A 36 -15.67 -8.98 30.38
CA MET A 36 -14.65 -9.79 29.70
C MET A 36 -15.06 -11.25 29.58
N MET A 37 -14.50 -11.98 28.62
CA MET A 37 -14.63 -13.45 28.60
C MET A 37 -13.87 -14.08 29.77
N GLY A 38 -14.36 -15.19 30.32
CA GLY A 38 -13.75 -15.94 31.41
C GLY A 38 -12.49 -16.73 31.04
N THR A 39 -11.65 -16.22 30.15
CA THR A 39 -10.36 -16.83 29.80
C THR A 39 -9.33 -16.61 30.91
N PRO A 40 -8.31 -17.48 31.06
CA PRO A 40 -7.26 -17.29 32.07
C PRO A 40 -6.56 -15.92 31.98
N ALA A 41 -6.25 -15.46 30.76
CA ALA A 41 -5.62 -14.16 30.53
C ALA A 41 -6.50 -12.99 31.00
N ASN A 42 -7.80 -13.01 30.68
CA ASN A 42 -8.72 -11.96 31.11
C ASN A 42 -8.97 -12.00 32.62
N LYS A 43 -8.98 -13.19 33.24
CA LYS A 43 -9.06 -13.32 34.70
C LYS A 43 -7.85 -12.68 35.38
N SER A 44 -6.63 -12.93 34.88
CA SER A 44 -5.43 -12.25 35.35
C SER A 44 -5.49 -10.73 35.14
N MET A 45 -6.10 -10.28 34.04
CA MET A 45 -6.32 -8.85 33.78
C MET A 45 -7.30 -8.24 34.79
N LEU A 46 -8.43 -8.89 35.08
CA LEU A 46 -9.40 -8.45 36.11
C LEU A 46 -8.74 -8.34 37.49
N ASP A 47 -7.86 -9.28 37.83
CA ASP A 47 -7.07 -9.24 39.06
C ASP A 47 -6.10 -8.04 39.11
N SER A 48 -5.23 -7.92 38.12
CA SER A 48 -4.24 -6.83 38.06
C SER A 48 -4.86 -5.42 38.00
N THR A 49 -6.10 -5.29 37.50
CA THR A 49 -6.80 -4.00 37.37
C THR A 49 -7.73 -3.69 38.56
N GLY A 50 -7.73 -4.54 39.58
CA GLY A 50 -8.53 -4.35 40.80
C GLY A 50 -10.03 -4.56 40.58
N PHE A 51 -10.41 -5.45 39.67
CA PHE A 51 -11.77 -5.86 39.36
C PHE A 51 -12.08 -7.31 39.74
N TRP A 52 -11.16 -7.98 40.44
CA TRP A 52 -11.36 -9.38 40.84
C TRP A 52 -12.55 -9.56 41.78
N HIS A 53 -13.24 -10.68 41.61
CA HIS A 53 -14.25 -11.19 42.52
C HIS A 53 -14.21 -12.72 42.51
N ASP A 54 -14.42 -13.36 43.66
CA ASP A 54 -14.25 -14.82 43.83
C ASP A 54 -15.16 -15.64 42.91
N ASP A 55 -16.36 -15.14 42.60
CA ASP A 55 -17.28 -15.72 41.61
C ASP A 55 -16.60 -16.06 40.27
N PHE A 56 -15.59 -15.29 39.84
CA PHE A 56 -14.90 -15.52 38.56
C PHE A 56 -14.01 -16.77 38.54
N ALA A 57 -13.72 -17.39 39.69
CA ALA A 57 -12.95 -18.63 39.76
C ALA A 57 -13.56 -19.71 38.86
N ASP A 58 -14.89 -19.85 38.86
CA ASP A 58 -15.64 -20.88 38.13
C ASP A 58 -16.05 -20.47 36.71
N ALA A 59 -15.67 -19.28 36.23
CA ALA A 59 -15.95 -18.87 34.87
C ALA A 59 -15.10 -19.67 33.87
N THR A 60 -15.68 -20.07 32.75
CA THR A 60 -14.98 -20.72 31.65
C THR A 60 -14.74 -19.71 30.51
N PRO A 61 -13.84 -20.01 29.55
CA PRO A 61 -13.73 -19.28 28.29
C PRO A 61 -15.04 -19.08 27.48
N ASN A 62 -16.12 -19.81 27.79
CA ASN A 62 -17.44 -19.63 27.18
C ASN A 62 -18.41 -18.78 28.02
N ASP A 63 -17.95 -18.20 29.12
CA ASP A 63 -18.74 -17.38 30.03
C ASP A 63 -18.27 -15.91 29.97
N ILE A 64 -19.19 -14.96 30.19
CA ILE A 64 -18.85 -13.55 30.35
C ILE A 64 -18.77 -13.23 31.85
N CYS A 65 -17.62 -12.71 32.27
CA CYS A 65 -17.38 -12.12 33.60
C CYS A 65 -17.73 -10.63 33.56
N VAL A 66 -18.56 -10.19 34.51
CA VAL A 66 -18.95 -8.78 34.67
C VAL A 66 -18.57 -8.32 36.07
N ALA A 67 -17.70 -7.32 36.15
CA ALA A 67 -17.30 -6.67 37.39
C ALA A 67 -17.75 -5.21 37.37
N VAL A 68 -18.40 -4.76 38.44
CA VAL A 68 -18.98 -3.42 38.58
C VAL A 68 -18.37 -2.75 39.81
N ARG A 69 -17.70 -1.62 39.60
CA ARG A 69 -17.21 -0.76 40.68
C ARG A 69 -18.19 0.38 40.88
N ALA A 70 -18.64 0.59 42.12
CA ALA A 70 -19.52 1.70 42.48
C ALA A 70 -19.19 2.26 43.87
N GLU A 71 -19.51 3.55 44.08
CA GLU A 71 -19.44 4.25 45.37
C GLU A 71 -20.60 3.81 46.29
N GLY A 72 -20.26 3.24 47.44
CA GLY A 72 -21.23 2.83 48.48
C GLY A 72 -21.91 1.47 48.25
N GLU A 73 -22.77 1.08 49.21
CA GLU A 73 -23.63 -0.10 49.11
C GLU A 73 -24.83 0.20 48.21
N GLN A 74 -24.90 -0.48 47.07
CA GLN A 74 -25.97 -0.36 46.08
C GLN A 74 -26.35 -1.76 45.56
N PRO A 75 -27.13 -2.55 46.32
CA PRO A 75 -27.45 -3.93 45.96
C PRO A 75 -28.18 -4.06 44.60
N GLU A 76 -28.95 -3.04 44.23
CA GLU A 76 -29.76 -3.00 43.00
C GLU A 76 -28.92 -2.81 41.73
N ILE A 77 -27.64 -2.43 41.86
CA ILE A 77 -26.76 -2.15 40.70
C ILE A 77 -26.53 -3.39 39.82
N LEU A 78 -26.53 -4.58 40.43
CA LEU A 78 -26.32 -5.84 39.74
C LEU A 78 -27.47 -6.15 38.77
N ASP A 79 -28.71 -5.93 39.19
CA ASP A 79 -29.88 -6.19 38.36
C ASP A 79 -29.97 -5.19 37.21
N LEU A 80 -29.68 -3.90 37.48
CA LEU A 80 -29.61 -2.86 36.46
C LEU A 80 -28.57 -3.19 35.37
N ILE A 81 -27.35 -3.55 35.78
CA ILE A 81 -26.26 -3.87 34.85
C ILE A 81 -26.56 -5.18 34.10
N ARG A 82 -27.18 -6.16 34.75
CA ARG A 82 -27.59 -7.41 34.10
C ARG A 82 -28.64 -7.18 33.02
N GLU A 83 -29.67 -6.39 33.30
CA GLU A 83 -30.71 -6.05 32.32
C GLU A 83 -30.12 -5.28 31.13
N GLN A 84 -29.24 -4.31 31.39
CA GLN A 84 -28.61 -3.55 30.32
C GLN A 84 -27.66 -4.41 29.49
N LEU A 85 -26.87 -5.30 30.11
CA LEU A 85 -26.02 -6.24 29.40
C LEU A 85 -26.85 -7.11 28.45
N GLU A 86 -27.98 -7.67 28.92
CA GLU A 86 -28.89 -8.46 28.08
C GLU A 86 -29.46 -7.65 26.93
N LYS A 87 -29.82 -6.39 27.17
CA LYS A 87 -30.32 -5.49 26.13
C LYS A 87 -29.26 -5.22 25.06
N GLU A 88 -28.01 -4.97 25.44
CA GLU A 88 -26.90 -4.76 24.49
C GLU A 88 -26.55 -6.03 23.72
N LEU A 89 -26.46 -7.19 24.40
CA LEU A 89 -26.24 -8.48 23.75
C LEU A 89 -27.38 -8.81 22.76
N SER A 90 -28.62 -8.55 23.17
CA SER A 90 -29.80 -8.70 22.31
C SER A 90 -29.79 -7.72 21.14
N ALA A 91 -29.35 -6.48 21.33
CA ALA A 91 -29.21 -5.51 20.24
C ALA A 91 -28.14 -5.96 19.22
N ILE A 92 -27.02 -6.50 19.69
CA ILE A 92 -25.98 -7.11 18.83
C ILE A 92 -26.53 -8.30 18.06
N ALA A 93 -27.39 -9.11 18.70
CA ALA A 93 -28.08 -10.21 18.04
C ALA A 93 -29.11 -9.71 16.99
N ASN A 94 -29.88 -8.67 17.32
CA ASN A 94 -31.05 -8.17 16.59
C ASN A 94 -30.79 -7.05 15.57
N ALA A 95 -29.59 -6.45 15.52
CA ALA A 95 -29.15 -5.57 14.42
C ALA A 95 -29.11 -6.28 13.03
N SER A 96 -29.65 -7.50 12.97
CA SER A 96 -29.79 -8.44 11.87
C SER A 96 -30.97 -8.20 10.91
N GLY A 97 -31.70 -7.09 11.02
CA GLY A 97 -33.01 -6.93 10.36
C GLY A 97 -33.03 -6.43 8.91
N SER A 98 -32.00 -5.75 8.41
CA SER A 98 -32.10 -5.05 7.11
C SER A 98 -30.81 -5.03 6.29
N SER A 99 -30.41 -6.19 5.77
CA SER A 99 -29.63 -6.39 4.54
C SER A 99 -29.53 -7.90 4.32
N HIS A 100 -29.20 -8.35 3.09
CA HIS A 100 -29.07 -9.76 2.73
C HIS A 100 -28.52 -10.62 3.90
N GLN A 101 -29.26 -11.64 4.36
CA GLN A 101 -28.88 -12.39 5.56
C GLN A 101 -27.45 -12.94 5.41
N LEU A 102 -26.52 -12.43 6.23
CA LEU A 102 -25.14 -12.90 6.30
C LEU A 102 -25.13 -14.43 6.46
N VAL A 103 -24.46 -15.13 5.56
CA VAL A 103 -24.35 -16.59 5.59
C VAL A 103 -23.47 -17.01 6.77
N LYS A 104 -24.03 -17.84 7.66
CA LYS A 104 -23.35 -18.30 8.88
C LYS A 104 -23.05 -19.79 8.84
N ALA A 105 -21.97 -20.22 9.47
CA ALA A 105 -21.64 -21.62 9.74
C ALA A 105 -21.10 -21.78 11.17
N ARG A 106 -21.28 -22.95 11.78
CA ARG A 106 -20.77 -23.27 13.14
C ARG A 106 -19.64 -24.32 13.13
N ARG A 107 -19.34 -24.88 11.96
CA ARG A 107 -18.24 -25.81 11.72
C ARG A 107 -17.48 -25.35 10.50
N PHE A 108 -16.17 -25.52 10.50
CA PHE A 108 -15.32 -25.08 9.40
C PHE A 108 -15.64 -25.82 8.10
N GLU A 109 -15.92 -27.13 8.12
CA GLU A 109 -16.29 -27.86 6.90
C GLU A 109 -17.61 -27.34 6.33
N SER A 110 -18.58 -27.01 7.19
CA SER A 110 -19.83 -26.40 6.77
C SER A 110 -19.64 -25.00 6.17
N ALA A 111 -18.65 -24.24 6.63
CA ALA A 111 -18.29 -22.96 6.02
C ALA A 111 -17.71 -23.16 4.61
N CYS A 112 -16.79 -24.12 4.47
CA CYS A 112 -16.22 -24.50 3.17
C CYS A 112 -17.27 -25.02 2.19
N GLN A 113 -18.26 -25.79 2.64
CA GLN A 113 -19.36 -26.26 1.79
C GLN A 113 -20.26 -25.12 1.31
N LYS A 114 -20.48 -24.11 2.15
CA LYS A 114 -21.30 -22.93 1.81
C LYS A 114 -20.58 -21.96 0.88
N LEU A 115 -19.24 -21.95 0.90
CA LEU A 115 -18.42 -21.16 -0.02
C LEU A 115 -17.23 -22.00 -0.52
N PRO A 116 -17.45 -22.91 -1.49
CA PRO A 116 -16.42 -23.85 -1.96
C PRO A 116 -15.20 -23.16 -2.56
N GLN A 117 -15.40 -21.98 -3.15
CA GLN A 117 -14.36 -21.18 -3.79
C GLN A 117 -13.65 -20.22 -2.81
N ALA A 118 -13.92 -20.32 -1.50
CA ALA A 118 -13.23 -19.52 -0.49
C ALA A 118 -11.72 -19.74 -0.56
N ASN A 119 -10.96 -18.68 -0.85
CA ASN A 119 -9.51 -18.69 -1.01
C ASN A 119 -8.77 -17.94 0.12
N LEU A 120 -9.51 -17.32 1.05
CA LEU A 120 -8.97 -16.62 2.22
C LEU A 120 -9.75 -16.99 3.50
N LEU A 121 -9.02 -17.19 4.60
CA LEU A 121 -9.55 -17.26 5.96
C LEU A 121 -9.11 -16.02 6.75
N LEU A 122 -10.07 -15.20 7.17
CA LEU A 122 -9.84 -14.05 8.05
C LEU A 122 -10.07 -14.49 9.51
N VAL A 123 -9.03 -14.42 10.33
CA VAL A 123 -9.00 -14.90 11.72
C VAL A 123 -8.86 -13.72 12.68
N SER A 124 -9.87 -13.56 13.54
CA SER A 124 -9.96 -12.53 14.59
C SER A 124 -10.51 -13.10 15.91
N VAL A 125 -10.23 -14.38 16.17
CA VAL A 125 -10.54 -15.06 17.46
C VAL A 125 -9.50 -14.68 18.53
N ALA A 126 -9.69 -15.12 19.78
CA ALA A 126 -8.70 -14.90 20.83
C ALA A 126 -7.33 -15.52 20.47
N GLY A 127 -6.24 -14.82 20.82
CA GLY A 127 -4.87 -15.15 20.39
C GLY A 127 -4.44 -16.58 20.68
N GLU A 128 -4.82 -17.10 21.86
CA GLU A 128 -4.51 -18.47 22.28
C GLU A 128 -5.04 -19.56 21.33
N TYR A 129 -6.09 -19.26 20.55
CA TYR A 129 -6.67 -20.19 19.58
C TYR A 129 -6.36 -19.83 18.13
N ALA A 130 -5.92 -18.60 17.85
CA ALA A 130 -5.79 -18.06 16.49
C ALA A 130 -4.89 -18.92 15.60
N ALA A 131 -3.74 -19.39 16.12
CA ALA A 131 -2.83 -20.24 15.35
C ALA A 131 -3.45 -21.60 14.97
N SER A 132 -4.31 -22.15 15.84
CA SER A 132 -4.99 -23.42 15.53
C SER A 132 -6.00 -23.26 14.40
N VAL A 133 -6.77 -22.17 14.41
CA VAL A 133 -7.74 -21.82 13.35
C VAL A 133 -7.00 -21.48 12.04
N ALA A 134 -5.88 -20.76 12.12
CA ALA A 134 -5.02 -20.47 10.97
C ALA A 134 -4.56 -21.74 10.26
N ARG A 135 -4.07 -22.72 11.03
CA ARG A 135 -3.56 -23.99 10.53
C ARG A 135 -4.65 -24.79 9.82
N GLU A 136 -5.88 -24.78 10.34
CA GLU A 136 -7.05 -25.41 9.70
C GLU A 136 -7.33 -24.80 8.31
N GLY A 137 -7.23 -23.47 8.19
CA GLY A 137 -7.32 -22.76 6.91
C GLY A 137 -6.24 -23.17 5.90
N LEU A 138 -4.98 -23.21 6.34
CA LEU A 138 -3.85 -23.62 5.50
C LEU A 138 -3.95 -25.08 5.05
N GLN A 139 -4.40 -25.98 5.92
CA GLN A 139 -4.65 -27.39 5.59
C GLN A 139 -5.75 -27.54 4.53
N ALA A 140 -6.72 -26.64 4.52
CA ALA A 140 -7.76 -26.53 3.50
C ALA A 140 -7.36 -25.67 2.28
N ASN A 141 -6.05 -25.43 2.08
CA ASN A 141 -5.46 -24.65 0.99
C ASN A 141 -6.03 -23.24 0.84
N LYS A 142 -6.26 -22.54 1.96
CA LYS A 142 -6.69 -21.15 1.98
C LYS A 142 -5.55 -20.26 2.42
N ASN A 143 -5.42 -19.09 1.79
CA ASN A 143 -4.60 -18.02 2.34
C ASN A 143 -5.18 -17.60 3.69
N VAL A 144 -4.37 -16.95 4.52
CA VAL A 144 -4.81 -16.59 5.86
C VAL A 144 -4.46 -15.14 6.17
N MET A 145 -5.41 -14.40 6.74
CA MET A 145 -5.14 -13.15 7.43
C MET A 145 -5.42 -13.35 8.92
N LEU A 146 -4.37 -13.25 9.74
CA LEU A 146 -4.46 -13.24 11.20
C LEU A 146 -4.47 -11.79 11.69
N PHE A 147 -5.68 -11.29 11.90
CA PHE A 147 -5.91 -10.07 12.65
C PHE A 147 -5.56 -10.25 14.13
N SER A 148 -5.85 -11.44 14.68
CA SER A 148 -5.58 -11.77 16.08
C SER A 148 -4.13 -11.48 16.48
N ASP A 149 -4.00 -10.81 17.63
CA ASP A 149 -2.73 -10.61 18.34
C ASP A 149 -2.52 -11.72 19.40
N ASN A 150 -1.40 -11.67 20.15
CA ASN A 150 -1.04 -12.59 21.22
C ASN A 150 -0.85 -14.04 20.74
N VAL A 151 -0.30 -14.19 19.53
CA VAL A 151 0.14 -15.49 18.99
C VAL A 151 1.63 -15.65 19.24
N PRO A 152 2.08 -16.78 19.83
CA PRO A 152 3.50 -17.09 20.03
C PRO A 152 4.32 -16.98 18.74
N LEU A 153 5.58 -16.56 18.88
CA LEU A 153 6.49 -16.32 17.76
C LEU A 153 6.77 -17.60 16.98
N GLU A 154 6.96 -18.72 17.68
CA GLU A 154 7.22 -20.03 17.09
C GLU A 154 6.06 -20.48 16.19
N GLN A 155 4.83 -20.17 16.60
CA GLN A 155 3.62 -20.47 15.83
C GLN A 155 3.47 -19.55 14.62
N GLU A 156 3.87 -18.28 14.72
CA GLU A 156 3.94 -17.39 13.54
C GLU A 156 4.89 -17.96 12.48
N VAL A 157 6.10 -18.34 12.89
CA VAL A 157 7.11 -18.91 11.98
C VAL A 157 6.61 -20.21 11.35
N GLU A 158 6.02 -21.11 12.15
CA GLU A 158 5.43 -22.36 11.67
C GLU A 158 4.37 -22.10 10.59
N LEU A 159 3.41 -21.21 10.86
CA LEU A 159 2.31 -20.91 9.93
C LEU A 159 2.80 -20.28 8.63
N LYS A 160 3.70 -19.28 8.71
CA LYS A 160 4.25 -18.62 7.53
C LYS A 160 5.09 -19.57 6.67
N THR A 161 5.86 -20.44 7.31
CA THR A 161 6.64 -21.47 6.60
C THR A 161 5.72 -22.46 5.90
N MET A 162 4.71 -22.98 6.61
CA MET A 162 3.71 -23.88 6.05
C MET A 162 2.96 -23.26 4.86
N ALA A 163 2.61 -21.97 4.95
CA ALA A 163 1.96 -21.26 3.86
C ALA A 163 2.87 -21.16 2.64
N ARG A 164 4.13 -20.76 2.82
CA ARG A 164 5.11 -20.66 1.73
C ARG A 164 5.32 -21.99 1.01
N GLU A 165 5.48 -23.09 1.75
CA GLU A 165 5.63 -24.44 1.19
C GLU A 165 4.42 -24.88 0.34
N ARG A 166 3.24 -24.31 0.62
CA ARG A 166 1.98 -24.58 -0.09
C ARG A 166 1.66 -23.57 -1.19
N GLY A 167 2.52 -22.58 -1.43
CA GLY A 167 2.23 -21.49 -2.37
C GLY A 167 1.10 -20.56 -1.89
N LEU A 168 0.92 -20.43 -0.57
CA LEU A 168 -0.05 -19.57 0.08
C LEU A 168 0.64 -18.44 0.84
N ILE A 169 -0.13 -17.45 1.29
CA ILE A 169 0.35 -16.39 2.18
C ILE A 169 -0.38 -16.41 3.54
N VAL A 170 0.37 -16.13 4.61
CA VAL A 170 -0.17 -15.77 5.92
C VAL A 170 0.16 -14.30 6.18
N MET A 171 -0.86 -13.46 6.27
CA MET A 171 -0.78 -12.05 6.65
C MET A 171 -1.02 -11.93 8.15
N GLY A 172 0.00 -11.65 8.95
CA GLY A 172 -0.11 -11.65 10.42
C GLY A 172 0.70 -12.76 11.08
N PRO A 173 0.65 -12.92 12.41
CA PRO A 173 -0.28 -12.31 13.37
C PRO A 173 -0.18 -10.79 13.52
N ASP A 174 -1.15 -10.20 14.21
CA ASP A 174 -1.26 -8.74 14.39
C ASP A 174 -1.26 -7.99 13.05
N CYS A 175 -2.03 -8.50 12.08
CA CYS A 175 -2.23 -7.85 10.79
C CYS A 175 -3.54 -7.06 10.81
N GLY A 176 -3.44 -5.77 11.12
CA GLY A 176 -4.62 -4.90 11.24
C GLY A 176 -5.27 -4.50 9.91
N THR A 177 -4.54 -4.50 8.80
CA THR A 177 -4.98 -3.88 7.54
C THR A 177 -4.53 -4.69 6.34
N ALA A 178 -5.47 -5.03 5.45
CA ALA A 178 -5.18 -5.43 4.07
C ALA A 178 -6.36 -5.07 3.15
N MET A 179 -6.06 -4.85 1.87
CA MET A 179 -7.03 -4.59 0.79
C MET A 179 -6.58 -5.38 -0.44
N ILE A 180 -7.22 -6.50 -0.75
CA ILE A 180 -6.80 -7.38 -1.85
C ILE A 180 -7.96 -7.54 -2.82
N ALA A 181 -7.69 -7.37 -4.12
CA ALA A 181 -8.72 -7.35 -5.16
C ALA A 181 -9.95 -6.47 -4.81
N GLY A 182 -9.71 -5.31 -4.19
CA GLY A 182 -10.76 -4.39 -3.71
C GLY A 182 -11.48 -4.82 -2.41
N SER A 183 -11.26 -6.03 -1.89
CA SER A 183 -11.90 -6.51 -0.67
C SER A 183 -11.29 -5.89 0.60
N PRO A 184 -12.10 -5.29 1.49
CA PRO A 184 -11.63 -4.71 2.74
C PRO A 184 -11.42 -5.81 3.80
N LEU A 185 -10.18 -6.01 4.24
CA LEU A 185 -9.85 -7.00 5.25
C LEU A 185 -9.43 -6.29 6.55
N ALA A 186 -10.25 -6.47 7.60
CA ALA A 186 -10.14 -5.77 8.89
C ALA A 186 -10.21 -4.24 8.74
N PHE A 187 -9.22 -3.48 9.23
CA PHE A 187 -9.22 -2.03 9.13
C PHE A 187 -8.72 -1.58 7.76
N ALA A 188 -9.65 -1.32 6.83
CA ALA A 188 -9.38 -0.98 5.43
C ALA A 188 -10.08 0.31 5.00
N ASN A 189 -9.60 0.91 3.90
CA ASN A 189 -10.17 2.12 3.30
C ASN A 189 -10.71 1.81 1.90
N VAL A 190 -11.74 2.53 1.46
CA VAL A 190 -12.18 2.51 0.06
C VAL A 190 -11.24 3.41 -0.74
N LEU A 191 -10.56 2.84 -1.74
CA LEU A 191 -9.51 3.52 -2.49
C LEU A 191 -9.81 3.46 -4.00
N PRO A 192 -9.36 4.46 -4.78
CA PRO A 192 -9.40 4.36 -6.23
C PRO A 192 -8.58 3.16 -6.74
N GLU A 193 -9.04 2.54 -7.81
CA GLU A 193 -8.26 1.53 -8.53
C GLU A 193 -7.05 2.19 -9.22
N GLY A 194 -5.90 1.53 -9.17
CA GLY A 194 -4.69 2.01 -9.82
C GLY A 194 -3.58 0.96 -9.87
N GLY A 195 -2.39 1.38 -10.28
CA GLY A 195 -1.25 0.47 -10.53
C GLY A 195 -0.22 0.41 -9.40
N ILE A 196 -0.51 0.96 -8.23
CA ILE A 196 0.42 0.97 -7.09
C ILE A 196 0.07 -0.17 -6.14
N GLY A 197 0.95 -1.15 -6.00
CA GLY A 197 0.81 -2.23 -5.02
C GLY A 197 1.51 -1.86 -3.71
N VAL A 198 0.82 -1.97 -2.58
CA VAL A 198 1.36 -1.63 -1.26
C VAL A 198 1.60 -2.89 -0.45
N ILE A 199 2.75 -2.97 0.22
CA ILE A 199 3.10 -4.03 1.16
C ILE A 199 3.47 -3.39 2.48
N GLY A 200 3.03 -3.94 3.62
CA GLY A 200 3.48 -3.39 4.89
C GLY A 200 3.36 -4.28 6.11
N ALA A 201 4.35 -4.11 7.00
CA ALA A 201 4.32 -4.61 8.38
C ALA A 201 3.90 -3.49 9.35
N SER A 202 2.86 -2.74 8.98
CA SER A 202 2.30 -1.62 9.76
C SER A 202 0.87 -1.34 9.30
N GLY A 203 -0.13 -1.48 10.17
CA GLY A 203 -1.54 -1.25 9.83
C GLY A 203 -1.80 0.18 9.37
N THR A 204 -1.67 1.15 10.28
CA THR A 204 -1.87 2.57 9.95
C THR A 204 -0.83 3.12 8.98
N GLY A 205 0.37 2.51 8.91
CA GLY A 205 1.36 2.85 7.89
C GLY A 205 0.86 2.56 6.47
N ILE A 206 0.21 1.40 6.26
CA ILE A 206 -0.46 1.08 4.99
C ILE A 206 -1.59 2.08 4.73
N GLN A 207 -2.50 2.27 5.69
CA GLN A 207 -3.65 3.16 5.53
C GLN A 207 -3.22 4.57 5.14
N GLU A 208 -2.23 5.13 5.83
CA GLU A 208 -1.75 6.49 5.55
C GLU A 208 -1.11 6.61 4.17
N ILE A 209 -0.24 5.67 3.76
CA ILE A 209 0.35 5.71 2.41
C ILE A 209 -0.74 5.63 1.35
N THR A 210 -1.69 4.71 1.49
CA THR A 210 -2.78 4.55 0.52
C THR A 210 -3.71 5.77 0.47
N SER A 211 -3.98 6.39 1.62
CA SER A 211 -4.73 7.65 1.73
C SER A 211 -4.02 8.80 1.01
N GLN A 212 -2.72 8.95 1.22
CA GLN A 212 -1.90 9.97 0.54
C GLN A 212 -1.83 9.74 -0.97
N ILE A 213 -1.74 8.48 -1.43
CA ILE A 213 -1.81 8.13 -2.86
C ILE A 213 -3.15 8.59 -3.46
N ALA A 214 -4.26 8.33 -2.77
CA ALA A 214 -5.59 8.77 -3.20
C ALA A 214 -5.72 10.31 -3.24
N LEU A 215 -5.19 11.01 -2.25
CA LEU A 215 -5.14 12.49 -2.22
C LEU A 215 -4.34 13.07 -3.40
N LEU A 216 -3.34 12.34 -3.87
CA LEU A 216 -2.53 12.67 -5.05
C LEU A 216 -3.16 12.19 -6.36
N GLN A 217 -4.46 11.82 -6.34
CA GLN A 217 -5.27 11.42 -7.49
C GLN A 217 -4.69 10.20 -8.22
N GLN A 218 -4.17 9.23 -7.47
CA GLN A 218 -3.83 7.91 -7.95
C GLN A 218 -4.57 6.84 -7.15
N GLY A 219 -4.48 5.60 -7.62
CA GLY A 219 -5.10 4.45 -6.98
C GLY A 219 -4.10 3.33 -6.68
N ILE A 220 -4.58 2.31 -6.00
CA ILE A 220 -3.80 1.11 -5.68
C ILE A 220 -4.34 -0.11 -6.43
N SER A 221 -3.48 -1.10 -6.66
CA SER A 221 -3.90 -2.43 -7.09
C SER A 221 -4.33 -3.23 -5.86
N HIS A 222 -3.42 -3.37 -4.90
CA HIS A 222 -3.59 -4.11 -3.66
C HIS A 222 -2.81 -3.46 -2.51
N ALA A 223 -3.17 -3.78 -1.28
CA ALA A 223 -2.42 -3.48 -0.08
C ALA A 223 -2.33 -4.73 0.82
N ILE A 224 -1.14 -5.32 0.92
CA ILE A 224 -0.90 -6.58 1.63
C ILE A 224 -0.24 -6.31 2.98
N GLY A 225 -0.97 -6.55 4.05
CA GLY A 225 -0.44 -6.53 5.41
C GLY A 225 0.36 -7.80 5.73
N LEU A 226 1.43 -7.68 6.53
CA LEU A 226 2.35 -8.80 6.80
C LEU A 226 2.30 -9.33 8.24
N GLY A 227 1.75 -8.52 9.16
CA GLY A 227 1.93 -8.67 10.60
C GLY A 227 3.13 -7.89 11.12
N GLY A 228 3.00 -7.28 12.30
CA GLY A 228 3.99 -6.32 12.83
C GLY A 228 5.39 -6.89 13.08
N ARG A 229 5.52 -8.22 13.23
CA ARG A 229 6.77 -8.91 13.55
C ARG A 229 7.45 -9.57 12.33
N ASP A 230 6.85 -9.50 11.14
CA ASP A 230 7.36 -10.23 9.96
C ASP A 230 8.82 -9.88 9.63
N LEU A 231 9.20 -8.61 9.85
CA LEU A 231 10.52 -8.08 9.53
C LEU A 231 11.54 -8.25 10.67
N SER A 232 11.16 -8.97 11.74
CA SER A 232 12.07 -9.35 12.83
C SER A 232 13.10 -10.39 12.37
N ALA A 233 14.21 -10.51 13.10
CA ALA A 233 15.23 -11.52 12.82
C ALA A 233 14.66 -12.95 12.90
N ASP A 234 13.79 -13.21 13.87
CA ASP A 234 13.24 -14.55 14.11
C ASP A 234 12.23 -15.00 13.04
N VAL A 235 11.43 -14.07 12.51
CA VAL A 235 10.48 -14.38 11.42
C VAL A 235 11.14 -14.33 10.05
N GLY A 236 12.11 -13.44 9.85
CA GLY A 236 12.96 -13.44 8.67
C GLY A 236 12.30 -12.94 7.38
N GLY A 237 11.18 -12.22 7.47
CA GLY A 237 10.50 -11.59 6.33
C GLY A 237 9.80 -12.57 5.39
N ILE A 238 9.29 -13.70 5.90
CA ILE A 238 8.68 -14.76 5.07
C ILE A 238 7.52 -14.20 4.25
N SER A 239 6.58 -13.50 4.88
CA SER A 239 5.41 -12.97 4.18
C SER A 239 5.76 -11.76 3.32
N ALA A 240 6.74 -10.94 3.74
CA ALA A 240 7.26 -9.85 2.90
C ALA A 240 7.79 -10.35 1.55
N LEU A 241 8.58 -11.45 1.57
CA LEU A 241 9.11 -12.06 0.35
C LEU A 241 7.99 -12.63 -0.52
N THR A 242 7.03 -13.36 0.07
CA THR A 242 5.88 -13.87 -0.66
C THR A 242 5.05 -12.74 -1.29
N ALA A 243 4.80 -11.65 -0.56
CA ALA A 243 4.05 -10.50 -1.06
C ALA A 243 4.78 -9.78 -2.21
N LEU A 244 6.10 -9.64 -2.12
CA LEU A 244 6.92 -9.10 -3.21
C LEU A 244 6.83 -9.97 -4.47
N GLU A 245 6.92 -11.29 -4.33
CA GLU A 245 6.77 -12.26 -5.43
C GLU A 245 5.37 -12.18 -6.06
N MET A 246 4.31 -12.11 -5.23
CA MET A 246 2.93 -11.97 -5.70
C MET A 246 2.72 -10.71 -6.54
N LEU A 247 3.15 -9.55 -6.04
CA LEU A 247 2.98 -8.28 -6.76
C LEU A 247 3.93 -8.14 -7.96
N ALA A 248 5.07 -8.83 -7.95
CA ALA A 248 6.01 -8.86 -9.06
C ALA A 248 5.40 -9.58 -10.28
N ALA A 249 4.63 -10.65 -10.03
CA ALA A 249 3.89 -11.39 -11.04
C ALA A 249 2.60 -10.71 -11.51
N ASP A 250 2.07 -9.73 -10.77
CA ASP A 250 0.80 -9.07 -11.09
C ASP A 250 0.93 -7.92 -12.10
N ASP A 251 0.37 -8.07 -13.29
CA ASP A 251 0.40 -7.05 -14.36
C ASP A 251 -0.37 -5.76 -14.02
N ALA A 252 -1.32 -5.81 -13.07
CA ALA A 252 -2.02 -4.62 -12.60
C ALA A 252 -1.06 -3.73 -11.78
N THR A 253 -0.19 -4.35 -10.97
CA THR A 253 0.84 -3.66 -10.20
C THR A 253 2.03 -3.26 -11.07
N ARG A 254 2.28 -1.95 -11.18
CA ARG A 254 3.38 -1.36 -11.96
C ARG A 254 4.44 -0.71 -11.09
N VAL A 255 4.05 -0.23 -9.92
CA VAL A 255 4.94 0.36 -8.89
C VAL A 255 4.59 -0.28 -7.57
N MET A 256 5.59 -0.57 -6.75
CA MET A 256 5.37 -1.07 -5.39
C MET A 256 5.74 -0.02 -4.35
N ALA A 257 4.97 0.06 -3.28
CA ALA A 257 5.33 0.75 -2.05
C ALA A 257 5.46 -0.25 -0.91
N PHE A 258 6.49 -0.10 -0.08
CA PHE A 258 6.76 -0.98 1.05
C PHE A 258 6.92 -0.14 2.32
N VAL A 259 6.22 -0.51 3.40
CA VAL A 259 6.30 0.21 4.68
C VAL A 259 6.48 -0.74 5.87
N SER A 260 7.49 -0.46 6.69
CA SER A 260 7.65 -1.15 7.97
C SER A 260 8.37 -0.28 8.99
N LYS A 261 8.35 -0.71 10.25
CA LYS A 261 9.38 -0.32 11.24
C LYS A 261 10.77 -0.78 10.76
N PRO A 262 11.87 -0.29 11.34
CA PRO A 262 13.21 -0.69 10.92
C PRO A 262 13.37 -2.21 11.07
N PRO A 263 13.66 -2.95 9.98
CA PRO A 263 13.98 -4.36 10.07
C PRO A 263 15.32 -4.59 10.80
N SER A 264 15.56 -5.83 11.22
CA SER A 264 16.93 -6.22 11.60
C SER A 264 17.88 -6.04 10.40
N PRO A 265 19.19 -5.75 10.61
CA PRO A 265 20.11 -5.49 9.50
C PRO A 265 20.16 -6.62 8.45
N GLN A 266 20.15 -7.89 8.90
CA GLN A 266 20.17 -9.05 8.00
C GLN A 266 18.88 -9.15 7.16
N VAL A 267 17.72 -8.92 7.79
CA VAL A 267 16.43 -8.92 7.08
C VAL A 267 16.33 -7.74 6.12
N ARG A 268 16.85 -6.56 6.50
CA ARG A 268 16.93 -5.38 5.61
C ARG A 268 17.64 -5.73 4.31
N THR A 269 18.84 -6.28 4.41
CA THR A 269 19.65 -6.67 3.24
C THR A 269 18.92 -7.69 2.38
N ARG A 270 18.28 -8.69 3.00
CA ARG A 270 17.51 -9.72 2.27
C ARG A 270 16.32 -9.12 1.52
N ILE A 271 15.55 -8.24 2.16
CA ILE A 271 14.36 -7.62 1.57
C ILE A 271 14.75 -6.65 0.46
N ILE A 272 15.76 -5.79 0.65
CA ILE A 272 16.24 -4.89 -0.41
C ILE A 272 16.74 -5.71 -1.61
N ALA A 273 17.52 -6.78 -1.38
CA ALA A 273 17.98 -7.65 -2.46
C ALA A 273 16.81 -8.35 -3.19
N ALA A 274 15.70 -8.64 -2.52
CA ALA A 274 14.49 -9.16 -3.15
C ALA A 274 13.79 -8.08 -3.98
N MET A 275 13.61 -6.86 -3.43
CA MET A 275 13.04 -5.72 -4.15
C MET A 275 13.83 -5.39 -5.42
N GLN A 276 15.16 -5.53 -5.39
CA GLN A 276 16.02 -5.30 -6.54
C GLN A 276 15.80 -6.28 -7.70
N LYS A 277 15.21 -7.45 -7.42
CA LYS A 277 14.95 -8.50 -8.41
C LYS A 277 13.53 -8.46 -9.01
N VAL A 278 12.65 -7.61 -8.50
CA VAL A 278 11.23 -7.53 -8.88
C VAL A 278 10.99 -7.00 -10.31
N GLY A 279 11.98 -6.33 -10.91
CA GLY A 279 11.87 -5.75 -12.26
C GLY A 279 10.94 -4.53 -12.36
N LYS A 280 10.24 -4.17 -11.28
CA LYS A 280 9.37 -2.99 -11.17
C LYS A 280 9.97 -1.96 -10.20
N PRO A 281 9.70 -0.66 -10.34
CA PRO A 281 10.10 0.34 -9.35
C PRO A 281 9.48 0.04 -7.98
N VAL A 282 10.30 0.11 -6.92
CA VAL A 282 9.86 -0.10 -5.54
C VAL A 282 10.21 1.12 -4.71
N VAL A 283 9.26 1.65 -3.96
CA VAL A 283 9.48 2.67 -2.94
C VAL A 283 9.47 2.00 -1.58
N ALA A 284 10.59 2.02 -0.85
CA ALA A 284 10.70 1.43 0.48
C ALA A 284 10.83 2.50 1.56
N LEU A 285 9.99 2.38 2.59
CA LEU A 285 10.00 3.21 3.79
C LEU A 285 10.26 2.33 5.01
N PHE A 286 11.43 2.53 5.62
CA PHE A 286 11.78 1.95 6.92
C PHE A 286 11.71 3.03 7.99
N LEU A 287 10.56 3.13 8.67
CA LEU A 287 10.21 4.21 9.60
C LEU A 287 11.26 4.37 10.71
N GLY A 288 11.81 5.57 10.89
CA GLY A 288 12.83 5.81 11.93
C GLY A 288 14.27 5.54 11.50
N SER A 289 14.50 5.21 10.22
CA SER A 289 15.82 5.26 9.60
C SER A 289 15.92 6.44 8.64
N LYS A 290 17.10 7.07 8.58
CA LYS A 290 17.42 8.08 7.56
C LYS A 290 18.33 7.41 6.52
N PRO A 291 17.88 7.22 5.28
CA PRO A 291 18.71 6.60 4.25
C PRO A 291 19.86 7.53 3.87
N GLU A 292 21.06 6.97 3.73
CA GLU A 292 22.25 7.71 3.26
C GLU A 292 22.14 8.05 1.77
N GLN A 293 21.49 7.17 0.99
CA GLN A 293 21.21 7.33 -0.43
C GLN A 293 19.71 7.22 -0.68
N ARG A 294 19.15 8.07 -1.55
CA ARG A 294 17.71 8.05 -1.87
C ARG A 294 17.32 6.91 -2.82
N ARG A 295 18.28 6.22 -3.44
CA ARG A 295 18.04 5.21 -4.47
C ARG A 295 19.13 4.14 -4.51
N GLU A 296 18.71 2.88 -4.60
CA GLU A 296 19.57 1.70 -4.78
C GLU A 296 18.99 0.84 -5.93
N GLY A 297 19.42 1.10 -7.17
CA GLY A 297 18.87 0.44 -8.37
C GLY A 297 17.43 0.89 -8.68
N ASN A 298 16.49 -0.05 -8.72
CA ASN A 298 15.03 0.21 -8.85
C ASN A 298 14.34 0.51 -7.50
N VAL A 299 15.09 0.48 -6.38
CA VAL A 299 14.55 0.74 -5.04
C VAL A 299 14.78 2.20 -4.65
N TRP A 300 13.71 2.91 -4.34
CA TRP A 300 13.68 4.30 -3.87
C TRP A 300 13.44 4.32 -2.37
N LEU A 301 14.34 4.95 -1.61
CA LEU A 301 14.24 5.02 -0.16
C LEU A 301 13.56 6.32 0.27
N ALA A 302 12.39 6.19 0.89
CA ALA A 302 11.57 7.30 1.36
C ALA A 302 11.91 7.67 2.81
N ASN A 303 11.69 8.94 3.16
CA ASN A 303 11.96 9.48 4.50
C ASN A 303 10.72 9.54 5.41
N SER A 304 9.52 9.51 4.83
CA SER A 304 8.26 9.61 5.56
C SER A 304 7.13 8.93 4.79
N LEU A 305 5.96 8.78 5.42
CA LEU A 305 4.77 8.21 4.79
C LEU A 305 4.31 9.06 3.58
N SER A 306 4.32 10.38 3.72
CA SER A 306 3.95 11.29 2.63
C SER A 306 5.00 11.33 1.51
N ASP A 307 6.29 11.23 1.84
CA ASP A 307 7.37 11.11 0.85
C ASP A 307 7.26 9.78 0.09
N ALA A 308 6.96 8.68 0.77
CA ALA A 308 6.74 7.38 0.14
C ALA A 308 5.57 7.42 -0.85
N ALA A 309 4.45 8.05 -0.47
CA ALA A 309 3.31 8.24 -1.36
C ALA A 309 3.65 9.11 -2.57
N ARG A 310 4.34 10.24 -2.38
CA ARG A 310 4.75 11.15 -3.47
C ARG A 310 5.68 10.46 -4.47
N LEU A 311 6.69 9.74 -3.98
CA LEU A 311 7.58 8.94 -4.84
C LEU A 311 6.82 7.84 -5.59
N SER A 312 5.89 7.15 -4.93
CA SER A 312 5.10 6.10 -5.57
C SER A 312 4.24 6.68 -6.70
N VAL A 313 3.63 7.85 -6.48
CA VAL A 313 2.83 8.55 -7.49
C VAL A 313 3.69 9.07 -8.64
N LEU A 314 4.87 9.65 -8.37
CA LEU A 314 5.82 10.06 -9.39
C LEU A 314 6.18 8.89 -10.31
N LEU A 315 6.59 7.76 -9.74
CA LEU A 315 6.95 6.56 -10.49
C LEU A 315 5.75 5.97 -11.25
N MET A 316 4.54 6.07 -10.68
CA MET A 316 3.31 5.61 -11.33
C MET A 316 2.97 6.45 -12.56
N ARG A 317 3.13 7.78 -12.49
CA ARG A 317 2.97 8.67 -13.65
C ARG A 317 3.97 8.37 -14.75
N VAL A 318 5.24 8.17 -14.39
CA VAL A 318 6.29 7.73 -15.34
C VAL A 318 5.89 6.40 -16.00
N ALA A 319 5.42 5.41 -15.22
CA ALA A 319 4.99 4.12 -15.75
C ALA A 319 3.75 4.22 -16.66
N GLN A 320 2.81 5.13 -16.37
CA GLN A 320 1.66 5.43 -17.23
C GLN A 320 2.11 6.06 -18.56
N GLN A 321 2.95 7.10 -18.50
CA GLN A 321 3.46 7.76 -19.68
C GLN A 321 4.26 6.80 -20.57
N ARG A 322 5.16 6.00 -19.98
CA ARG A 322 5.94 5.02 -20.74
C ARG A 322 5.07 4.08 -21.57
N ARG A 323 3.91 3.64 -21.07
CA ARG A 323 3.02 2.70 -21.77
C ARG A 323 2.42 3.26 -23.06
N VAL A 324 2.26 4.58 -23.15
CA VAL A 324 1.66 5.23 -24.32
C VAL A 324 2.71 5.80 -25.28
N GLN A 325 3.99 5.77 -24.90
CA GLN A 325 5.10 6.24 -25.73
C GLN A 325 5.75 5.09 -26.52
N PRO A 326 6.31 5.35 -27.71
CA PRO A 326 7.05 4.35 -28.46
C PRO A 326 8.33 3.92 -27.72
N GLU A 327 8.73 2.67 -27.91
CA GLU A 327 9.98 2.14 -27.36
C GLU A 327 11.19 2.71 -28.12
N VAL A 328 12.15 3.27 -27.37
CA VAL A 328 13.37 3.89 -27.91
C VAL A 328 14.61 3.38 -27.17
N ALA A 329 14.60 2.09 -26.80
CA ALA A 329 15.68 1.47 -26.06
C ALA A 329 17.02 1.55 -26.81
N GLY A 330 18.11 1.79 -26.07
CA GLY A 330 19.46 1.93 -26.60
C GLY A 330 19.77 3.28 -27.28
N LYS A 331 18.80 4.21 -27.31
CA LYS A 331 18.97 5.52 -27.94
C LYS A 331 19.37 6.62 -26.95
N GLY A 332 19.95 7.69 -27.49
CA GLY A 332 20.35 8.89 -26.75
C GLY A 332 19.18 9.76 -26.28
N ILE A 333 19.44 10.56 -25.24
CA ILE A 333 18.50 11.56 -24.68
C ILE A 333 19.10 12.93 -24.94
N TYR A 334 18.37 13.80 -25.63
CA TYR A 334 18.80 15.17 -25.92
C TYR A 334 17.88 16.16 -25.22
N GLY A 335 18.43 17.15 -24.52
CA GLY A 335 17.68 18.25 -23.91
C GLY A 335 18.05 19.57 -24.54
N LEU A 336 17.05 20.31 -25.02
CA LEU A 336 17.22 21.62 -25.65
C LEU A 336 16.44 22.66 -24.85
N TYR A 337 17.10 23.22 -23.84
CA TYR A 337 16.47 24.09 -22.86
C TYR A 337 16.64 25.56 -23.23
N ALA A 338 15.60 26.36 -22.99
CA ALA A 338 15.62 27.82 -23.14
C ALA A 338 15.99 28.53 -21.82
N GLY A 339 15.72 27.91 -20.67
CA GLY A 339 16.12 28.41 -19.35
C GLY A 339 17.34 27.67 -18.78
N GLY A 340 18.45 28.37 -18.59
CA GLY A 340 19.71 27.77 -18.14
C GLY A 340 19.66 27.02 -16.81
N THR A 341 18.93 27.53 -15.80
CA THR A 341 18.75 26.81 -14.53
C THR A 341 18.02 25.48 -14.71
N LEU A 342 17.02 25.44 -15.59
CA LEU A 342 16.26 24.22 -15.89
C LEU A 342 17.14 23.22 -16.65
N ALA A 343 18.01 23.71 -17.54
CA ALA A 343 19.01 22.89 -18.22
C ALA A 343 19.99 22.26 -17.23
N ALA A 344 20.52 23.04 -16.29
CA ALA A 344 21.45 22.58 -15.27
C ALA A 344 20.82 21.54 -14.32
N GLU A 345 19.58 21.77 -13.87
CA GLU A 345 18.85 20.80 -13.04
C GLU A 345 18.56 19.51 -13.80
N ALA A 346 18.11 19.60 -15.06
CA ALA A 346 17.89 18.44 -15.91
C ALA A 346 19.17 17.63 -16.14
N ALA A 347 20.31 18.30 -16.36
CA ALA A 347 21.63 17.66 -16.47
C ALA A 347 22.04 16.95 -15.18
N MET A 348 21.84 17.58 -14.01
CA MET A 348 22.11 16.99 -12.70
C MET A 348 21.25 15.74 -12.46
N LEU A 349 19.94 15.83 -12.73
CA LEU A 349 19.01 14.71 -12.58
C LEU A 349 19.35 13.56 -13.53
N LEU A 350 19.69 13.87 -14.79
CA LEU A 350 20.03 12.87 -15.80
C LEU A 350 21.36 12.17 -15.47
N SER A 351 22.35 12.94 -15.04
CA SER A 351 23.64 12.44 -14.52
C SER A 351 23.43 11.45 -13.37
N ALA A 352 22.63 11.83 -12.36
CA ALA A 352 22.30 10.94 -11.24
C ALA A 352 21.49 9.70 -11.68
N GLY A 353 20.61 9.84 -12.67
CA GLY A 353 19.78 8.75 -13.19
C GLY A 353 20.54 7.68 -13.97
N LEU A 354 21.58 8.08 -14.71
CA LEU A 354 22.38 7.21 -15.59
C LEU A 354 23.76 6.84 -15.01
N GLY A 355 24.21 7.51 -13.95
CA GLY A 355 25.57 7.34 -13.43
C GLY A 355 26.65 7.89 -14.36
N VAL A 356 26.33 8.89 -15.17
CA VAL A 356 27.28 9.57 -16.08
C VAL A 356 27.69 10.92 -15.49
N PRO A 357 28.92 11.41 -15.70
CA PRO A 357 29.34 12.70 -15.17
C PRO A 357 28.60 13.86 -15.88
N VAL A 358 28.36 14.95 -15.15
CA VAL A 358 28.07 16.26 -15.76
C VAL A 358 29.34 16.81 -16.42
N SER A 359 29.20 17.70 -17.40
CA SER A 359 30.36 18.30 -18.09
C SER A 359 31.22 19.10 -17.10
N GLU A 360 32.55 18.95 -17.14
CA GLU A 360 33.47 19.71 -16.28
C GLU A 360 33.55 21.20 -16.68
N SER A 361 33.30 21.51 -17.95
CA SER A 361 33.10 22.86 -18.47
C SER A 361 31.73 22.97 -19.14
N HIS A 362 31.06 24.11 -18.95
CA HIS A 362 29.81 24.46 -19.63
C HIS A 362 30.08 25.18 -20.96
N ASP A 363 31.11 24.74 -21.69
CA ASP A 363 31.51 25.40 -22.93
C ASP A 363 30.36 25.32 -23.95
N GLN A 364 30.03 26.46 -24.55
CA GLN A 364 28.95 26.58 -25.53
C GLN A 364 27.59 26.05 -25.03
N GLY A 365 27.24 26.35 -23.78
CA GLY A 365 25.97 25.98 -23.17
C GLY A 365 25.76 24.47 -22.94
N VAL A 366 26.77 23.62 -23.11
CA VAL A 366 26.63 22.18 -22.92
C VAL A 366 26.70 21.81 -21.44
N MET A 367 25.57 21.41 -20.86
CA MET A 367 25.44 21.06 -19.44
C MET A 367 25.75 19.58 -19.16
N LEU A 368 25.56 18.72 -20.16
CA LEU A 368 25.90 17.30 -20.12
C LEU A 368 26.18 16.83 -21.55
N ASP A 369 27.27 16.09 -21.76
CA ASP A 369 27.55 15.34 -22.99
C ASP A 369 28.29 14.05 -22.63
N ALA A 370 27.55 12.96 -22.43
CA ALA A 370 28.09 11.70 -21.96
C ALA A 370 27.22 10.51 -22.39
N GLY A 371 27.86 9.43 -22.84
CA GLY A 371 27.17 8.17 -23.16
C GLY A 371 26.14 8.28 -24.30
N GLY A 372 26.28 9.25 -25.21
CA GLY A 372 25.29 9.53 -26.26
C GLY A 372 24.08 10.35 -25.79
N HIS A 373 24.10 10.84 -24.54
CA HIS A 373 23.12 11.78 -23.99
C HIS A 373 23.70 13.18 -23.97
N ARG A 374 22.85 14.19 -24.20
CA ARG A 374 23.27 15.59 -24.25
C ARG A 374 22.22 16.53 -23.67
N ILE A 375 22.61 17.49 -22.84
CA ILE A 375 21.74 18.58 -22.37
C ILE A 375 22.40 19.92 -22.71
N VAL A 376 21.65 20.81 -23.33
CA VAL A 376 22.12 22.12 -23.81
C VAL A 376 21.22 23.23 -23.28
N ASP A 377 21.86 24.27 -22.75
CA ASP A 377 21.28 25.58 -22.51
C ASP A 377 21.45 26.46 -23.76
N LEU A 378 20.34 26.71 -24.45
CA LEU A 378 20.32 27.55 -25.64
C LEU A 378 20.32 29.04 -25.32
N GLY A 379 20.17 29.41 -24.04
CA GLY A 379 20.29 30.80 -23.56
C GLY A 379 21.73 31.30 -23.50
N ASP A 380 22.71 30.41 -23.56
CA ASP A 380 24.14 30.74 -23.54
C ASP A 380 24.55 31.69 -24.69
N ASP A 381 25.55 32.53 -24.44
CA ASP A 381 26.07 33.54 -25.37
C ASP A 381 26.46 32.94 -26.74
N SER A 382 26.91 31.68 -26.76
CA SER A 382 27.26 30.97 -27.98
C SER A 382 26.09 30.77 -28.95
N TYR A 383 24.86 30.68 -28.45
CA TYR A 383 23.64 30.51 -29.25
C TYR A 383 22.88 31.82 -29.49
N THR A 384 23.18 32.86 -28.70
CA THR A 384 22.49 34.16 -28.74
C THR A 384 23.30 35.27 -29.41
N LEU A 385 24.55 35.01 -29.83
CA LEU A 385 25.34 35.99 -30.55
C LEU A 385 24.65 36.43 -31.86
N GLY A 386 24.16 37.68 -31.88
CA GLY A 386 23.44 38.26 -33.01
C GLY A 386 22.00 37.78 -33.17
N ARG A 387 21.41 37.13 -32.15
CA ARG A 387 20.02 36.63 -32.15
C ARG A 387 19.34 36.96 -30.81
N PRO A 388 18.01 37.11 -30.76
CA PRO A 388 17.31 37.24 -29.48
C PRO A 388 17.44 35.96 -28.64
N HIS A 389 17.27 36.09 -27.32
CA HIS A 389 17.26 34.96 -26.40
C HIS A 389 16.13 33.96 -26.73
N PRO A 390 16.33 32.62 -26.64
CA PRO A 390 15.33 31.62 -27.06
C PRO A 390 13.99 31.68 -26.35
N MET A 391 13.94 32.24 -25.14
CA MET A 391 12.68 32.48 -24.43
C MET A 391 11.82 33.55 -25.10
N ILE A 392 12.44 34.52 -25.78
CA ILE A 392 11.76 35.63 -26.46
C ILE A 392 11.42 35.22 -27.89
N ASP A 393 12.41 34.64 -28.59
CA ASP A 393 12.31 34.22 -29.99
C ASP A 393 12.65 32.73 -30.12
N PRO A 394 11.69 31.88 -30.53
CA PRO A 394 11.88 30.43 -30.56
C PRO A 394 12.73 29.94 -31.76
N THR A 395 13.19 30.83 -32.64
CA THR A 395 13.88 30.46 -33.91
C THR A 395 15.12 29.62 -33.64
N THR A 396 16.00 30.04 -32.71
CA THR A 396 17.22 29.28 -32.39
C THR A 396 16.90 27.87 -31.93
N ARG A 397 15.92 27.72 -31.02
CA ARG A 397 15.50 26.38 -30.55
C ARG A 397 14.88 25.55 -31.67
N SER A 398 14.08 26.15 -32.53
CA SER A 398 13.45 25.44 -33.66
C SER A 398 14.51 24.87 -34.61
N ILE A 399 15.55 25.64 -34.91
CA ILE A 399 16.71 25.19 -35.71
C ILE A 399 17.42 24.01 -35.03
N GLU A 400 17.66 24.07 -33.72
CA GLU A 400 18.32 22.96 -33.00
C GLU A 400 17.44 21.70 -32.94
N ILE A 401 16.12 21.85 -32.79
CA ILE A 401 15.16 20.74 -32.88
C ILE A 401 15.23 20.11 -34.28
N GLU A 402 15.18 20.92 -35.34
CA GLU A 402 15.20 20.44 -36.73
C GLU A 402 16.46 19.61 -37.08
N LYS A 403 17.62 19.89 -36.45
CA LYS A 403 18.84 19.09 -36.62
C LYS A 403 18.65 17.62 -36.20
N LEU A 404 17.71 17.32 -35.31
CA LEU A 404 17.42 15.95 -34.87
C LEU A 404 16.81 15.07 -35.99
N ALA A 405 16.37 15.66 -37.10
CA ALA A 405 15.86 14.94 -38.27
C ALA A 405 16.89 13.96 -38.85
N VAL A 406 18.19 14.30 -38.75
CA VAL A 406 19.29 13.49 -39.29
C VAL A 406 20.07 12.72 -38.21
N LEU A 407 19.55 12.65 -36.97
CA LEU A 407 20.19 11.99 -35.83
C LEU A 407 19.34 10.80 -35.32
N PRO A 408 19.29 9.66 -36.06
CA PRO A 408 18.40 8.53 -35.74
C PRO A 408 18.67 7.85 -34.40
N ASP A 409 19.89 8.03 -33.87
CA ASP A 409 20.35 7.48 -32.59
C ASP A 409 19.80 8.25 -31.39
N VAL A 410 19.23 9.45 -31.58
CA VAL A 410 18.54 10.19 -30.51
C VAL A 410 17.11 9.70 -30.40
N GLY A 411 16.71 9.13 -29.27
CA GLY A 411 15.38 8.55 -29.06
C GLY A 411 14.43 9.46 -28.29
N VAL A 412 14.97 10.34 -27.46
CA VAL A 412 14.20 11.24 -26.61
C VAL A 412 14.69 12.68 -26.76
N LEU A 413 13.75 13.61 -26.87
CA LEU A 413 13.96 15.05 -26.78
C LEU A 413 13.27 15.61 -25.53
N LEU A 414 14.03 16.25 -24.64
CA LEU A 414 13.57 16.99 -23.46
C LEU A 414 13.51 18.49 -23.78
N LEU A 415 12.42 19.14 -23.37
CA LEU A 415 12.18 20.57 -23.58
C LEU A 415 11.59 21.22 -22.33
N ASP A 416 11.96 22.46 -22.08
CA ASP A 416 11.21 23.38 -21.22
C ASP A 416 10.35 24.33 -22.08
N VAL A 417 9.18 24.70 -21.57
CA VAL A 417 8.33 25.73 -22.17
C VAL A 417 8.04 26.76 -21.10
N VAL A 418 8.81 27.84 -21.12
CA VAL A 418 8.71 28.93 -20.15
C VAL A 418 7.73 29.99 -20.66
N LEU A 419 6.73 30.31 -19.85
CA LEU A 419 5.66 31.25 -20.15
C LEU A 419 5.85 32.57 -19.38
N GLY A 420 4.85 33.45 -19.46
CA GLY A 420 4.80 34.71 -18.74
C GLY A 420 5.25 35.90 -19.56
N TYR A 421 5.30 37.07 -18.91
CA TYR A 421 5.71 38.31 -19.55
C TYR A 421 7.15 38.25 -20.07
N GLY A 422 7.36 38.80 -21.27
CA GLY A 422 8.68 38.82 -21.93
C GLY A 422 9.04 37.53 -22.68
N ALA A 423 8.29 36.44 -22.49
CA ALA A 423 8.44 35.23 -23.30
C ALA A 423 7.68 35.35 -24.63
N CYS A 424 7.97 34.42 -25.55
CA CYS A 424 7.25 34.24 -26.80
C CYS A 424 5.73 34.18 -26.56
N ALA A 425 4.94 34.71 -27.49
CA ALA A 425 3.48 34.72 -27.39
C ALA A 425 2.86 33.32 -27.52
N ASP A 426 3.50 32.41 -28.27
CA ASP A 426 3.04 31.03 -28.44
C ASP A 426 4.20 30.01 -28.51
N PRO A 427 4.90 29.77 -27.38
CA PRO A 427 6.09 28.92 -27.37
C PRO A 427 5.76 27.44 -27.64
N ALA A 428 4.58 26.95 -27.25
CA ALA A 428 4.14 25.59 -27.58
C ALA A 428 3.92 25.43 -29.09
N GLY A 429 3.30 26.41 -29.75
CA GLY A 429 3.08 26.37 -31.20
C GLY A 429 4.39 26.23 -31.98
N ALA A 430 5.41 27.00 -31.61
CA ALA A 430 6.74 26.90 -32.21
C ALA A 430 7.40 25.53 -31.98
N VAL A 431 7.23 24.93 -30.80
CA VAL A 431 7.72 23.56 -30.52
C VAL A 431 7.02 22.55 -31.42
N VAL A 432 5.69 22.61 -31.51
CA VAL A 432 4.90 21.68 -32.33
C VAL A 432 5.34 21.75 -33.78
N GLU A 433 5.47 22.96 -34.34
CA GLU A 433 5.90 23.14 -35.73
C GLU A 433 7.29 22.51 -35.98
N ALA A 434 8.27 22.79 -35.13
CA ALA A 434 9.62 22.25 -35.28
C ALA A 434 9.65 20.71 -35.14
N VAL A 435 8.91 20.16 -34.18
CA VAL A 435 8.82 18.71 -33.96
C VAL A 435 8.15 18.00 -35.13
N ASP A 436 7.10 18.59 -35.71
CA ASP A 436 6.40 18.03 -36.87
C ASP A 436 7.30 18.00 -38.10
N GLN A 437 8.12 19.04 -38.30
CA GLN A 437 9.12 19.04 -39.36
C GLN A 437 10.17 17.94 -39.20
N VAL A 438 10.61 17.66 -37.96
CA VAL A 438 11.51 16.54 -37.67
C VAL A 438 10.85 15.21 -37.97
N ARG A 439 9.62 15.01 -37.48
CA ARG A 439 8.87 13.76 -37.67
C ARG A 439 8.55 13.50 -39.14
N ALA A 440 8.29 14.54 -39.94
CA ALA A 440 8.07 14.41 -41.38
C ALA A 440 9.32 13.96 -42.16
N LYS A 441 10.52 14.27 -41.65
CA LYS A 441 11.80 13.95 -42.30
C LYS A 441 12.44 12.67 -41.78
N ARG A 442 11.86 12.03 -40.75
CA ARG A 442 12.50 10.97 -39.97
C ARG A 442 11.60 9.74 -39.80
N THR A 443 12.14 8.56 -40.04
CA THR A 443 11.43 7.27 -39.86
C THR A 443 11.59 6.69 -38.46
N ALA A 444 12.75 6.90 -37.82
CA ALA A 444 13.03 6.40 -36.49
C ALA A 444 12.21 7.18 -35.43
N PRO A 445 11.62 6.52 -34.43
CA PRO A 445 10.84 7.22 -33.40
C PRO A 445 11.69 8.25 -32.64
N LEU A 446 11.04 9.36 -32.28
CA LEU A 446 11.53 10.41 -31.40
C LEU A 446 10.42 10.77 -30.40
N VAL A 447 10.61 10.40 -29.14
CA VAL A 447 9.72 10.80 -28.05
C VAL A 447 10.08 12.21 -27.62
N VAL A 448 9.09 13.10 -27.56
CA VAL A 448 9.31 14.47 -27.08
C VAL A 448 8.60 14.62 -25.73
N ILE A 449 9.33 15.13 -24.75
CA ILE A 449 8.86 15.33 -23.38
C ILE A 449 9.07 16.79 -23.03
N ALA A 450 8.02 17.45 -22.55
CA ALA A 450 8.03 18.87 -22.21
C ALA A 450 7.56 19.12 -20.79
N THR A 451 8.20 20.08 -20.11
CA THR A 451 7.74 20.67 -18.84
C THR A 451 7.38 22.14 -19.05
N LEU A 452 6.27 22.59 -18.48
CA LEU A 452 5.84 23.99 -18.57
C LEU A 452 6.12 24.75 -17.27
N THR A 453 6.82 25.87 -17.38
CA THR A 453 7.06 26.81 -16.28
C THR A 453 6.21 28.06 -16.50
N GLY A 454 5.17 28.24 -15.68
CA GLY A 454 4.20 29.33 -15.82
C GLY A 454 2.88 28.99 -15.14
N THR A 455 1.86 29.81 -15.37
CA THR A 455 0.52 29.72 -14.78
C THR A 455 -0.58 29.94 -15.81
N ASP A 456 -1.82 29.60 -15.46
CA ASP A 456 -2.99 29.91 -16.33
C ASP A 456 -3.28 31.42 -16.43
N GLY A 457 -2.73 32.23 -15.52
CA GLY A 457 -2.85 33.68 -15.56
C GLY A 457 -1.83 34.39 -16.46
N ASP A 458 -0.84 33.66 -16.99
CA ASP A 458 0.12 34.23 -17.92
C ASP A 458 -0.53 34.54 -19.29
N PRO A 459 -0.01 35.52 -20.06
CA PRO A 459 -0.59 35.91 -21.34
C PRO A 459 -0.82 34.76 -22.33
N GLN A 460 0.00 33.70 -22.26
CA GLN A 460 -0.08 32.52 -23.11
C GLN A 460 -1.11 31.48 -22.64
N GLY A 461 -1.48 31.49 -21.35
CA GLY A 461 -2.33 30.50 -20.69
C GLY A 461 -1.71 29.09 -20.61
N ARG A 462 -1.23 28.67 -19.43
CA ARG A 462 -0.55 27.37 -19.25
C ARG A 462 -1.35 26.18 -19.76
N SER A 463 -2.64 26.07 -19.42
CA SER A 463 -3.48 24.93 -19.79
C SER A 463 -3.62 24.79 -21.31
N GLY A 464 -3.82 25.91 -22.03
CA GLY A 464 -3.90 25.91 -23.49
C GLY A 464 -2.57 25.57 -24.16
N GLN A 465 -1.45 26.04 -23.63
CA GLN A 465 -0.11 25.66 -24.10
C GLN A 465 0.15 24.16 -23.88
N ALA A 466 -0.24 23.61 -22.73
CA ALA A 466 -0.09 22.19 -22.43
C ALA A 466 -0.98 21.30 -23.31
N GLU A 467 -2.24 21.70 -23.55
CA GLU A 467 -3.16 20.98 -24.43
C GLU A 467 -2.62 20.92 -25.87
N LYS A 468 -2.15 22.05 -26.41
CA LYS A 468 -1.52 22.12 -27.74
C LYS A 468 -0.36 21.13 -27.90
N LEU A 469 0.51 21.02 -26.89
CA LEU A 469 1.62 20.05 -26.90
C LEU A 469 1.09 18.60 -26.88
N ARG A 470 0.10 18.30 -26.02
CA ARG A 470 -0.47 16.95 -25.91
C ARG A 470 -1.18 16.51 -27.18
N GLU A 471 -1.92 17.40 -27.84
CA GLU A 471 -2.57 17.14 -29.13
C GLU A 471 -1.56 16.80 -30.23
N ALA A 472 -0.38 17.41 -30.18
CA ALA A 472 0.75 17.07 -31.05
C ALA A 472 1.51 15.80 -30.63
N GLY A 473 1.02 15.02 -29.66
CA GLY A 473 1.69 13.81 -29.19
C GLY A 473 3.02 14.07 -28.49
N ILE A 474 3.16 15.22 -27.81
CA ILE A 474 4.27 15.53 -26.91
C ILE A 474 3.85 15.17 -25.48
N ALA A 475 4.71 14.43 -24.77
CA ALA A 475 4.48 14.07 -23.38
C ALA A 475 4.66 15.31 -22.49
N VAL A 476 3.56 15.86 -21.97
CA VAL A 476 3.63 16.95 -20.99
C VAL A 476 3.60 16.38 -19.59
N VAL A 477 4.67 16.62 -18.83
CA VAL A 477 4.85 16.18 -17.44
C VAL A 477 5.04 17.36 -16.49
N GLU A 478 4.86 17.13 -15.19
CA GLU A 478 4.75 18.23 -14.23
C GLU A 478 6.09 18.71 -13.66
N THR A 479 7.12 17.87 -13.64
CA THR A 479 8.44 18.20 -13.07
C THR A 479 9.60 17.73 -13.96
N LEU A 480 10.77 18.35 -13.80
CA LEU A 480 12.00 17.91 -14.46
C LEU A 480 12.39 16.49 -14.03
N GLU A 481 12.18 16.16 -12.74
CA GLU A 481 12.42 14.80 -12.23
C GLU A 481 11.54 13.77 -12.96
N GLU A 482 10.25 14.05 -13.16
CA GLU A 482 9.34 13.19 -13.94
C GLU A 482 9.79 13.06 -15.40
N ALA A 483 10.20 14.16 -16.02
CA ALA A 483 10.66 14.20 -17.40
C ALA A 483 11.92 13.35 -17.62
N VAL A 484 12.91 13.52 -16.74
CA VAL A 484 14.17 12.77 -16.80
C VAL A 484 13.93 11.30 -16.49
N LEU A 485 13.11 10.96 -15.49
CA LEU A 485 12.79 9.56 -15.19
C LEU A 485 12.06 8.88 -16.35
N LEU A 486 11.13 9.58 -17.00
CA LEU A 486 10.47 9.08 -18.21
C LEU A 486 11.48 8.86 -19.33
N ALA A 487 12.34 9.84 -19.62
CA ALA A 487 13.37 9.75 -20.64
C ALA A 487 14.30 8.55 -20.42
N VAL A 488 14.87 8.44 -19.21
CA VAL A 488 15.75 7.32 -18.81
C VAL A 488 15.02 6.00 -18.93
N SER A 489 13.75 5.93 -18.49
CA SER A 489 12.99 4.70 -18.62
C SER A 489 12.90 4.28 -20.09
N LEU A 490 12.52 5.17 -21.00
CA LEU A 490 12.28 4.87 -22.41
C LEU A 490 13.52 4.39 -23.17
N THR A 491 14.71 4.77 -22.73
CA THR A 491 15.98 4.39 -23.36
C THR A 491 16.60 3.11 -22.78
N HIS A 492 16.10 2.60 -21.66
CA HIS A 492 16.50 1.29 -21.14
C HIS A 492 15.62 0.16 -21.67
N HIS A 493 16.26 -0.95 -22.04
CA HIS A 493 15.59 -2.21 -22.30
C HIS A 493 14.87 -2.69 -21.05
N GLN A 494 13.62 -3.15 -21.20
CA GLN A 494 12.97 -3.91 -20.15
C GLN A 494 13.51 -5.33 -20.20
N ASP A 495 14.19 -5.76 -19.13
CA ASP A 495 14.35 -7.18 -18.87
C ASP A 495 12.94 -7.76 -18.73
N ARG A 496 12.55 -8.63 -19.67
CA ARG A 496 11.28 -9.34 -19.57
C ARG A 496 11.34 -10.19 -18.31
N ASN A 497 10.40 -9.95 -17.40
CA ASN A 497 10.30 -10.68 -16.14
C ASN A 497 10.43 -12.19 -16.38
N ILE A 498 11.24 -12.83 -15.53
CA ILE A 498 11.27 -14.29 -15.41
C ILE A 498 9.82 -14.74 -15.13
N PRO A 499 9.31 -15.82 -15.76
CA PRO A 499 7.95 -16.29 -15.50
C PRO A 499 7.79 -16.56 -13.99
N GLN A 500 7.04 -15.70 -13.31
CA GLN A 500 6.64 -15.91 -11.92
C GLN A 500 5.21 -16.44 -11.91
N THR A 501 4.91 -17.29 -10.93
CA THR A 501 3.58 -17.90 -10.83
C THR A 501 2.62 -16.82 -10.31
N HIS A 502 1.63 -16.46 -11.13
CA HIS A 502 0.58 -15.52 -10.75
C HIS A 502 -0.23 -16.05 -9.55
N SER A 503 -0.59 -15.15 -8.63
CA SER A 503 -1.39 -15.52 -7.46
C SER A 503 -2.86 -15.27 -7.69
N ALA A 504 -3.65 -16.34 -7.74
CA ALA A 504 -5.11 -16.28 -7.90
C ALA A 504 -5.82 -15.49 -6.77
N LEU A 505 -5.15 -15.20 -5.65
CA LEU A 505 -5.70 -14.35 -4.59
C LEU A 505 -5.87 -12.89 -5.06
N LEU A 506 -5.03 -12.43 -6.00
CA LEU A 506 -5.05 -11.06 -6.50
C LEU A 506 -6.17 -10.82 -7.53
N ASP A 507 -6.69 -11.88 -8.15
CA ASP A 507 -7.80 -11.82 -9.11
C ASP A 507 -9.17 -11.62 -8.45
N GLY A 508 -9.29 -11.97 -7.18
CA GLY A 508 -10.53 -11.91 -6.44
C GLY A 508 -10.45 -12.66 -5.11
N VAL A 509 -11.13 -12.14 -4.09
CA VAL A 509 -11.12 -12.71 -2.74
C VAL A 509 -12.49 -13.25 -2.36
N GLN A 510 -12.51 -14.44 -1.76
CA GLN A 510 -13.70 -15.05 -1.17
C GLN A 510 -13.35 -15.54 0.23
N VAL A 511 -14.07 -15.03 1.23
CA VAL A 511 -13.62 -15.05 2.62
C VAL A 511 -14.45 -16.00 3.47
N ILE A 512 -13.78 -16.87 4.22
CA ILE A 512 -14.35 -17.42 5.45
C ILE A 512 -13.88 -16.52 6.59
N ASN A 513 -14.81 -15.91 7.33
CA ASN A 513 -14.48 -15.04 8.45
C ASN A 513 -14.73 -15.75 9.78
N ALA A 514 -13.68 -15.96 10.56
CA ALA A 514 -13.71 -16.55 11.89
C ALA A 514 -13.30 -15.53 12.95
N GLY A 515 -14.20 -15.22 13.89
CA GLY A 515 -13.97 -14.23 14.94
C GLY A 515 -15.00 -13.10 14.88
N LEU A 516 -14.54 -11.85 14.77
CA LEU A 516 -15.37 -10.65 14.77
C LEU A 516 -16.40 -10.69 13.64
N ARG A 517 -17.69 -10.63 14.01
CA ARG A 517 -18.79 -10.60 13.05
C ARG A 517 -18.80 -9.30 12.23
N SER A 518 -18.36 -8.18 12.80
CA SER A 518 -18.29 -6.88 12.11
C SER A 518 -17.50 -6.98 10.80
N PHE A 519 -16.35 -7.66 10.79
CA PHE A 519 -15.57 -7.84 9.57
C PHE A 519 -16.31 -8.60 8.48
N ALA A 520 -17.15 -9.58 8.83
CA ALA A 520 -17.99 -10.24 7.85
C ALA A 520 -19.11 -9.33 7.29
N LEU A 521 -19.63 -8.41 8.11
CA LEU A 521 -20.60 -7.42 7.66
C LEU A 521 -19.96 -6.38 6.72
N ASP A 522 -18.74 -5.93 7.03
CA ASP A 522 -17.98 -5.01 6.18
C ASP A 522 -17.62 -5.66 4.83
N LEU A 523 -17.21 -6.93 4.84
CA LEU A 523 -16.99 -7.70 3.62
C LEU A 523 -18.28 -7.82 2.80
N GLN A 524 -19.40 -8.15 3.44
CA GLN A 524 -20.69 -8.25 2.76
C GLN A 524 -21.14 -6.92 2.16
N SER A 525 -20.95 -5.80 2.87
CA SER A 525 -21.35 -4.47 2.40
C SER A 525 -20.49 -4.00 1.22
N SER A 526 -19.23 -4.44 1.15
CA SER A 526 -18.34 -4.22 -0.01
C SER A 526 -18.64 -5.08 -1.22
N GLY A 527 -19.57 -6.05 -1.11
CA GLY A 527 -19.84 -7.03 -2.17
C GLY A 527 -18.86 -8.21 -2.22
N THR A 528 -17.93 -8.32 -1.25
CA THR A 528 -17.02 -9.45 -1.16
C THR A 528 -17.76 -10.72 -0.68
N PRO A 529 -17.69 -11.85 -1.41
CA PRO A 529 -18.32 -13.09 -0.98
C PRO A 529 -17.76 -13.56 0.36
N VAL A 530 -18.64 -13.74 1.34
CA VAL A 530 -18.23 -14.07 2.71
C VAL A 530 -19.18 -15.07 3.39
N VAL A 531 -18.58 -16.03 4.10
CA VAL A 531 -19.28 -16.87 5.08
C VAL A 531 -18.70 -16.61 6.46
N HIS A 532 -19.56 -16.26 7.40
CA HIS A 532 -19.15 -16.07 8.79
C HIS A 532 -19.15 -17.40 9.55
N TYR A 533 -17.97 -17.89 9.87
CA TYR A 533 -17.77 -19.00 10.77
C TYR A 533 -17.87 -18.52 12.22
N GLN A 534 -18.99 -18.84 12.87
CA GLN A 534 -19.25 -18.59 14.30
C GLN A 534 -18.41 -19.55 15.15
N TRP A 535 -17.11 -19.28 15.21
CA TRP A 535 -16.16 -20.06 15.98
C TRP A 535 -16.37 -19.81 17.49
N ALA A 536 -16.22 -20.88 18.28
CA ALA A 536 -16.18 -20.84 19.74
C ALA A 536 -15.24 -21.95 20.25
N PRO A 537 -14.59 -21.78 21.42
CA PRO A 537 -13.72 -22.81 21.96
C PRO A 537 -14.52 -24.09 22.29
N VAL A 538 -13.99 -25.21 21.80
CA VAL A 538 -14.56 -26.54 22.05
C VAL A 538 -14.52 -26.84 23.55
N ALA A 539 -15.54 -27.53 24.06
CA ALA A 539 -15.59 -28.02 25.45
C ALA A 539 -15.40 -26.91 26.52
N GLY A 540 -15.87 -25.69 26.26
CA GLY A 540 -15.71 -24.60 27.24
C GLY A 540 -14.30 -24.02 27.30
N GLY A 541 -13.41 -24.36 26.37
CA GLY A 541 -11.99 -24.01 26.45
C GLY A 541 -11.16 -24.93 27.36
N ASN A 542 -11.73 -26.05 27.82
CA ASN A 542 -10.96 -27.05 28.58
C ASN A 542 -10.00 -27.81 27.65
N ALA A 543 -8.71 -27.47 27.70
CA ALA A 543 -7.67 -28.03 26.82
C ALA A 543 -7.59 -29.57 26.87
N ARG A 544 -7.79 -30.18 28.04
CA ARG A 544 -7.75 -31.65 28.21
C ARG A 544 -8.93 -32.32 27.53
N LEU A 545 -10.14 -31.78 27.72
CA LEU A 545 -11.36 -32.30 27.10
C LEU A 545 -11.35 -32.06 25.58
N ALA A 546 -10.84 -30.92 25.13
CA ALA A 546 -10.65 -30.63 23.71
C ALA A 546 -9.64 -31.58 23.05
N SER A 547 -8.53 -31.91 23.73
CA SER A 547 -7.54 -32.89 23.25
C SER A 547 -8.14 -34.30 23.14
N LEU A 548 -8.91 -34.73 24.14
CA LEU A 548 -9.63 -36.01 24.09
C LEU A 548 -10.64 -36.08 22.93
N LEU A 549 -11.39 -34.99 22.68
CA LEU A 549 -12.32 -34.91 21.56
C LEU A 549 -11.61 -34.96 20.20
N LYS A 550 -10.40 -34.38 20.08
CA LYS A 550 -9.56 -34.46 18.87
C LYS A 550 -8.97 -35.85 18.60
N GLN A 551 -8.94 -36.73 19.60
CA GLN A 551 -8.47 -38.12 19.43
C GLN A 551 -9.60 -39.09 19.07
N LEU A 552 -10.85 -38.64 19.15
CA LEU A 552 -12.05 -39.43 18.85
C LEU A 552 -12.52 -39.32 17.38
N TYR A 553 -11.89 -38.43 16.61
CA TYR A 553 -12.06 -38.21 15.18
C TYR A 553 -10.68 -38.19 14.51
#